data_AF-A0A521AMT7-F1
#
_entry.id   AF-A0A521AMT7-F1
#
_cell.length_a   1.000
_cell.length_b   1.000
_cell.length_c   1.000
_cell.angle_alpha   90.00
_cell.angle_beta   90.00
_cell.angle_gamma   90.00
#
_symmetry.space_group_name_H-M   'P 1'
#
loop_
_entity.id
_entity.type
_entity.pdbx_description
1 polymer ?
#
loop_
_entity_poly.entity_id
_entity_poly.type
_entity_poly.pdbx_seq_one_letter_code
_entity_poly.pdbx_strand_id
1 'polypeptide(L)'
;MFIDQKKPKDFDCGYNLDLMIAALPRIEDTGERVKYAKRVVGLIKQSHPTWVGDNGKSEAAWEHFFKLAEYNPDEYGIHNPYSNGEDDDAE
;
A
#
# COMPACT_ATOMS: atom_id res chain seq x y z
N MET A 1 30.54 15.17 -3.09
CA MET A 1 29.60 15.95 -2.25
C MET A 1 28.53 14.98 -1.82
N PHE A 2 28.60 14.48 -0.57
CA PHE A 2 27.55 13.62 -0.02
C PHE A 2 26.45 14.53 0.52
N ILE A 3 25.23 14.38 -0.01
CA ILE A 3 24.08 15.10 0.51
C ILE A 3 23.74 14.45 1.85
N ASP A 4 23.68 15.26 2.91
CA ASP A 4 23.35 14.81 4.25
C ASP A 4 21.88 14.33 4.25
N GLN A 5 21.68 13.02 4.14
CA GLN A 5 20.34 12.43 4.16
C GLN A 5 19.84 12.38 5.60
N LYS A 6 19.01 13.36 5.97
CA LYS A 6 18.23 13.26 7.21
C LYS A 6 17.26 12.09 7.09
N LYS A 7 17.22 11.23 8.11
CA LYS A 7 16.19 10.19 8.21
C LYS A 7 14.81 10.83 8.00
N PRO A 8 13.95 10.25 7.14
CA PRO A 8 12.58 10.73 7.01
C PRO A 8 11.92 10.70 8.38
N LYS A 9 11.16 11.74 8.71
CA LYS A 9 10.32 11.74 9.90
C LYS A 9 9.12 10.83 9.66
N ASP A 10 8.48 10.33 10.71
CA ASP A 10 7.28 9.49 10.58
C ASP A 10 6.16 10.17 9.77
N PHE A 11 6.08 11.50 9.83
CA PHE A 11 5.22 12.31 8.97
C PHE A 11 5.53 12.14 7.47
N ASP A 12 6.81 12.10 7.10
CA ASP A 12 7.26 11.92 5.72
C ASP A 12 6.96 10.51 5.20
N CYS A 13 6.95 9.50 6.08
CA CYS A 13 6.57 8.13 5.73
C CYS A 13 5.09 8.03 5.35
N GLY A 14 4.19 8.66 6.14
CA GLY A 14 2.76 8.73 5.81
C GLY A 14 2.51 9.50 4.51
N TYR A 15 3.13 10.69 4.37
CA TYR A 15 2.99 11.51 3.18
C TYR A 15 3.47 10.82 1.89
N ASN A 16 4.54 10.02 1.96
CA ASN A 16 5.01 9.26 0.81
C ASN A 16 4.01 8.15 0.42
N LEU A 17 3.40 7.47 1.39
CA LEU A 17 2.36 6.48 1.11
C LEU A 17 1.15 7.14 0.45
N ASP A 18 0.71 8.30 0.93
CA ASP A 18 -0.40 9.05 0.33
C ASP A 18 -0.12 9.40 -1.13
N LEU A 19 1.10 9.87 -1.44
CA LEU A 19 1.51 10.18 -2.82
C LEU A 19 1.55 8.92 -3.70
N MET A 20 2.02 7.79 -3.17
CA MET A 20 2.04 6.52 -3.90
C MET A 20 0.62 6.05 -4.22
N ILE A 21 -0.30 6.16 -3.27
CA ILE A 21 -1.71 5.79 -3.45
C ILE A 21 -2.36 6.71 -4.49
N ALA A 22 -2.18 8.02 -4.37
CA ALA A 22 -2.73 9.01 -5.31
C ALA A 22 -2.21 8.86 -6.75
N ALA A 23 -1.06 8.18 -6.94
CA ALA A 23 -0.50 7.94 -8.27
C ALA A 23 -1.13 6.74 -9.00
N LEU A 24 -1.73 5.78 -8.28
CA LEU A 24 -2.26 4.53 -8.86
C LEU A 24 -3.26 4.74 -10.01
N PRO A 25 -4.22 5.69 -9.96
CA PRO A 25 -5.12 5.95 -11.08
C PRO A 25 -4.43 6.34 -12.39
N ARG A 26 -3.19 6.84 -12.33
CA ARG A 26 -2.42 7.32 -13.49
C ARG A 26 -1.63 6.21 -14.17
N ILE A 27 -1.50 5.03 -13.54
CA ILE A 27 -0.81 3.88 -14.13
C ILE A 27 -1.75 3.23 -15.13
N GLU A 28 -1.43 3.26 -16.42
CA GLU A 28 -2.30 2.74 -17.49
C GLU A 28 -2.43 1.21 -17.47
N ASP A 29 -1.32 0.50 -17.26
CA ASP A 29 -1.32 -0.96 -17.20
C ASP A 29 -1.91 -1.45 -15.87
N THR A 30 -3.03 -2.17 -15.96
CA THR A 30 -3.72 -2.71 -14.78
C THR A 30 -2.83 -3.66 -13.97
N GLY A 31 -1.99 -4.47 -14.62
CA GLY A 31 -1.10 -5.41 -13.94
C GLY A 31 -0.01 -4.70 -13.14
N GLU A 32 0.60 -3.67 -13.71
CA GLU A 32 1.55 -2.79 -13.01
C GLU A 32 0.89 -2.02 -11.88
N ARG A 33 -0.33 -1.52 -12.10
CA ARG A 33 -1.10 -0.81 -11.07
C ARG A 33 -1.35 -1.69 -9.86
N VAL A 34 -1.83 -2.92 -10.07
CA VAL A 34 -2.06 -3.90 -9.00
C VAL A 34 -0.75 -4.24 -8.28
N LYS A 35 0.34 -4.50 -9.01
CA LYS A 35 1.65 -4.74 -8.40
C LYS A 35 2.12 -3.55 -7.56
N TYR A 36 1.92 -2.33 -8.04
CA TYR A 36 2.28 -1.12 -7.33
C TYR A 36 1.44 -0.95 -6.05
N ALA A 37 0.13 -1.22 -6.11
CA ALA A 37 -0.75 -1.20 -4.95
C ALA A 37 -0.30 -2.23 -3.89
N LYS A 38 0.04 -3.45 -4.31
CA LYS A 38 0.59 -4.48 -3.41
C LYS A 38 1.87 -4.03 -2.71
N ARG A 39 2.77 -3.32 -3.41
CA ARG A 39 3.98 -2.73 -2.79
C ARG A 39 3.63 -1.68 -1.74
N VAL A 40 2.63 -0.84 -1.98
CA VAL A 40 2.16 0.13 -0.98
C VAL A 40 1.65 -0.59 0.26
N VAL A 41 0.82 -1.64 0.09
CA VAL A 41 0.33 -2.44 1.21
C VAL A 41 1.48 -3.14 1.95
N GLY A 42 2.47 -3.67 1.23
CA GLY A 42 3.71 -4.21 1.81
C GLY A 42 4.46 -3.21 2.68
N LEU A 43 4.60 -1.96 2.22
CA LEU A 43 5.18 -0.89 3.02
C LEU A 43 4.35 -0.54 4.27
N ILE A 44 3.02 -0.58 4.17
CA ILE A 44 2.11 -0.40 5.32
C ILE A 44 2.33 -1.53 6.34
N LYS A 45 2.44 -2.79 5.89
CA LYS A 45 2.75 -3.96 6.73
C LYS A 45 4.09 -3.81 7.45
N GLN A 46 5.12 -3.38 6.73
CA GLN A 46 6.47 -3.16 7.29
C GLN A 46 6.49 -2.03 8.33
N SER A 47 5.65 -1.01 8.15
CA SER A 47 5.51 0.10 9.09
C SER A 47 4.67 -0.27 10.33
N HIS A 48 3.76 -1.24 10.20
CA HIS A 48 2.86 -1.71 11.25
C HIS A 48 2.98 -3.22 11.47
N PRO A 49 4.12 -3.72 11.96
CA PRO A 49 4.36 -5.16 12.11
C PRO A 49 3.37 -5.85 13.06
N THR A 50 2.75 -5.11 13.99
CA THR A 50 1.71 -5.64 14.89
C THR A 50 0.38 -5.94 14.20
N TRP A 51 0.17 -5.44 12.98
CA TRP A 51 -1.01 -5.73 12.16
C TRP A 51 -0.82 -6.97 11.28
N VAL A 52 0.39 -7.50 11.22
CA VAL A 52 0.76 -8.63 10.36
C VAL A 52 0.67 -9.91 11.18
N GLY A 53 -0.10 -10.88 10.69
CA GLY A 53 -0.17 -12.20 11.30
C GLY A 53 1.09 -13.03 11.05
N ASP A 54 1.23 -14.16 11.72
CA ASP A 54 2.37 -15.08 11.58
C ASP A 54 2.59 -15.61 10.14
N ASN A 55 1.58 -15.49 9.28
CA ASN A 55 1.60 -15.87 7.87
C ASN A 55 2.00 -14.71 6.93
N GLY A 56 2.39 -13.54 7.44
CA GLY A 56 2.74 -12.36 6.64
C GLY A 56 1.53 -11.59 6.07
N LYS A 57 0.31 -12.03 6.38
CA LYS A 57 -0.93 -11.44 5.86
C LYS A 57 -1.49 -10.40 6.82
N SER A 58 -2.14 -9.37 6.28
CA SER A 58 -2.72 -8.29 7.08
C SER A 58 -3.96 -7.69 6.43
N GLU A 59 -5.13 -8.05 6.94
CA GLU A 59 -6.41 -7.42 6.57
C GLU A 59 -6.41 -5.93 6.93
N ALA A 60 -5.88 -5.60 8.11
CA ALA A 60 -5.78 -4.22 8.57
C ALA A 60 -4.93 -3.33 7.64
N ALA A 61 -3.84 -3.85 7.05
CA ALA A 61 -3.03 -3.11 6.10
C ALA A 61 -3.82 -2.80 4.81
N TRP A 62 -4.57 -3.77 4.30
CA TRP A 62 -5.45 -3.59 3.14
C TRP A 62 -6.59 -2.62 3.44
N GLU A 63 -7.28 -2.75 4.57
CA GLU A 63 -8.29 -1.77 4.98
C GLU A 63 -7.71 -0.37 5.11
N HIS A 64 -6.51 -0.23 5.66
CA HIS A 64 -5.86 1.06 5.82
C HIS A 64 -5.54 1.68 4.45
N PHE A 65 -5.02 0.90 3.51
CA PHE A 65 -4.82 1.33 2.12
C PHE A 65 -6.13 1.84 1.48
N PHE A 66 -7.23 1.08 1.62
CA PHE A 66 -8.53 1.51 1.09
C PHE A 66 -9.08 2.76 1.77
N LYS A 67 -8.77 2.99 3.06
CA LYS A 67 -9.14 4.21 3.79
C LYS A 67 -8.31 5.43 3.36
N LEU A 68 -7.06 5.24 2.97
CA LEU A 68 -6.16 6.31 2.52
C LEU A 68 -6.44 6.72 1.07
N ALA A 69 -6.99 5.83 0.24
CA ALA A 69 -7.35 6.17 -1.12
C ALA A 69 -8.54 7.14 -1.17
N GLU A 70 -8.33 8.33 -1.73
CA GLU A 70 -9.41 9.32 -1.98
C GLU A 70 -10.32 8.96 -3.16
N TYR A 71 -10.14 7.79 -3.74
CA TYR A 71 -10.89 7.23 -4.86
C TYR A 71 -11.23 5.78 -4.56
N ASN A 72 -12.17 5.17 -5.28
CA ASN A 72 -12.52 3.77 -5.11
C ASN A 72 -11.49 2.85 -5.80
N PRO A 73 -10.62 2.11 -5.08
CA PRO A 73 -9.58 1.29 -5.70
C PRO A 73 -10.14 0.15 -6.57
N ASP A 74 -11.35 -0.34 -6.27
CA ASP A 74 -12.00 -1.40 -7.03
C ASP A 74 -12.28 -0.98 -8.48
N GLU A 75 -12.60 0.31 -8.72
CA GLU A 75 -12.79 0.85 -10.08
C GLU A 75 -11.50 0.82 -10.91
N TYR A 76 -10.35 0.72 -10.24
CA TYR A 76 -9.03 0.64 -10.85
C TYR A 76 -8.48 -0.79 -10.89
N GLY A 77 -9.29 -1.81 -10.59
CA GLY A 77 -8.89 -3.21 -10.60
C GLY A 77 -8.01 -3.62 -9.42
N ILE A 78 -7.98 -2.80 -8.35
CA ILE A 78 -7.29 -3.11 -7.10
C ILE A 78 -8.35 -3.58 -6.11
N HIS A 79 -8.32 -4.88 -5.80
CA HIS A 79 -9.30 -5.49 -4.92
C HIS A 79 -8.67 -5.83 -3.58
N ASN A 80 -9.46 -5.71 -2.51
CA ASN A 80 -9.08 -6.21 -1.20
C ASN A 80 -9.21 -7.74 -1.19
N PRO A 81 -8.12 -8.52 -1.00
CA PRO A 81 -8.17 -9.97 -1.07
C PRO A 81 -9.11 -10.58 -0.04
N TYR A 82 -9.28 -9.94 1.11
CA TYR A 82 -10.17 -10.39 2.19
C TYR A 82 -11.66 -10.23 1.87
N SER A 83 -12.01 -9.34 0.95
CA SER A 83 -13.41 -9.17 0.51
C SER A 83 -13.88 -10.30 -0.41
N ASN A 84 -12.94 -10.93 -1.14
CA ASN A 84 -13.25 -11.96 -2.14
C ASN A 84 -12.71 -13.35 -1.77
N GLY A 85 -12.04 -13.49 -0.61
CA GLY A 85 -11.39 -14.74 -0.19
C GLY A 85 -10.14 -15.08 -0.98
N GLU A 86 -9.52 -14.09 -1.61
CA GLU A 86 -8.24 -14.24 -2.32
C GLU A 86 -7.07 -14.24 -1.32
N ASP A 87 -5.90 -14.66 -1.80
CA ASP A 87 -4.70 -14.68 -0.97
C ASP A 87 -4.07 -13.30 -0.88
N ASP A 88 -3.62 -12.92 0.32
CA ASP A 88 -2.84 -11.70 0.54
C ASP A 88 -1.36 -11.98 0.26
N ASP A 89 -0.95 -11.70 -0.97
CA ASP A 89 0.41 -11.84 -1.50
C ASP A 89 1.18 -10.51 -1.54
N ALA A 90 0.73 -9.49 -0.80
CA ALA A 90 1.43 -8.20 -0.72
C ALA A 90 2.66 -8.31 0.21
N GLU A 91 3.85 -8.01 -0.31
CA GLU A 91 5.14 -8.04 0.40
C GLU A 91 5.81 -6.64 0.48
#